data_AF-A0A3B9PV52-F1
#
_entry.id   AF-A0A3B9PV52-F1
#
_cell.length_a   1.000
_cell.length_b   1.000
_cell.length_c   1.000
_cell.angle_alpha   90.00
_cell.angle_beta   90.00
_cell.angle_gamma   90.00
#
_symmetry.space_group_name_H-M   'P 1'
#
loop_
_entity.id
_entity.type
_entity.pdbx_description
1 polymer ?
#
loop_
_entity_poly.entity_id
_entity_poly.type
_entity_poly.pdbx_seq_one_letter_code
_entity_poly.pdbx_strand_id
1 'polypeptide(L)'
;MKIQLLIIFTFLNISSLMMIQGAEEEPKRGTVQFYEKLYKTKINGVKPIGEYSDPDQFFTAIARQVGIPKLAFEAVEKKFGWKASEDVFLNAVVKGSSVQDDWGVMVFRFNKKSIEQMQKDRAAGKPISKEKMGMEMKFVTIDYEGKVSFPEEKKKKPLDDKDKAGCL
;
A
#
# COMPACT_ATOMS: atom_id res chain seq x y z
N MET A 1 -53.08 26.64 25.51
CA MET A 1 -51.73 26.08 25.79
C MET A 1 -51.56 24.57 25.60
N LYS A 2 -52.61 23.76 25.31
CA LYS A 2 -52.43 22.31 25.12
C LYS A 2 -52.03 21.88 23.70
N ILE A 3 -52.38 22.68 22.69
CA ILE A 3 -52.13 22.35 21.27
C ILE A 3 -50.70 22.69 20.82
N GLN A 4 -50.09 23.76 21.34
CA GLN A 4 -48.71 24.13 21.01
C GLN A 4 -47.68 23.12 21.55
N LEU A 5 -47.93 22.49 22.71
CA LEU A 5 -47.03 21.48 23.28
C LEU A 5 -47.03 20.19 22.45
N LEU A 6 -48.17 19.83 21.85
CA LEU A 6 -48.32 18.63 21.01
C LEU A 6 -47.53 18.76 19.69
N ILE A 7 -47.51 19.96 19.10
CA ILE A 7 -46.79 20.24 17.84
C ILE A 7 -45.27 20.21 18.06
N ILE A 8 -44.76 20.73 19.18
CA ILE A 8 -43.32 20.68 19.49
C ILE A 8 -42.86 19.22 19.70
N PHE A 9 -43.69 18.39 20.34
CA PHE A 9 -43.36 16.98 20.57
C PHE A 9 -43.32 16.14 19.29
N THR A 10 -44.16 16.45 18.29
CA THR A 10 -44.14 15.74 17.01
C THR A 10 -42.94 16.15 16.14
N PHE A 11 -42.56 17.43 16.10
CA PHE A 11 -41.36 17.88 15.37
C PHE A 11 -40.05 17.31 15.95
N LEU A 12 -39.96 17.15 17.27
CA LEU A 12 -38.79 16.54 17.92
C LEU A 12 -38.64 15.05 17.57
N ASN A 13 -39.76 14.31 17.46
CA ASN A 13 -39.74 12.89 17.13
C ASN A 13 -39.43 12.61 15.65
N ILE A 14 -39.89 13.47 14.72
CA ILE A 14 -39.57 13.31 13.28
C ILE A 14 -38.08 13.58 13.03
N SER A 15 -37.50 14.56 13.72
CA SER A 15 -36.06 14.85 13.65
C SER A 15 -35.22 13.68 14.17
N SER A 16 -35.67 13.02 15.25
CA SER A 16 -35.01 11.82 15.79
C SER A 16 -35.07 10.62 14.84
N LEU A 17 -36.16 10.45 14.09
CA LEU A 17 -36.34 9.29 13.22
C LEU A 17 -35.48 9.38 11.95
N MET A 18 -35.24 10.61 11.43
CA MET A 18 -34.34 10.81 10.28
C MET A 18 -32.86 10.56 10.60
N MET A 19 -32.44 10.70 11.86
CA MET A 19 -31.06 10.42 12.29
C MET A 19 -30.77 8.91 12.41
N ILE A 20 -31.79 8.05 12.47
CA ILE A 20 -31.63 6.59 12.63
C ILE A 20 -31.48 5.89 11.26
N GLN A 21 -32.02 6.46 10.19
CA GLN A 21 -31.96 5.87 8.84
C GLN A 21 -30.67 6.20 8.06
N GLY A 22 -29.83 7.11 8.58
CA GLY A 22 -28.61 7.58 7.92
C GLY A 22 -27.31 7.06 8.54
N ALA A 23 -27.36 6.10 9.47
CA ALA A 23 -26.16 5.44 9.97
C ALA A 23 -25.62 4.53 8.86
N GLU A 24 -24.87 5.10 7.91
CA GLU A 24 -24.07 4.34 6.96
C GLU A 24 -23.23 3.35 7.76
N GLU A 25 -23.47 2.05 7.55
CA GLU A 25 -22.63 1.02 8.15
C GLU A 25 -21.16 1.32 7.81
N GLU A 26 -20.32 1.33 8.84
CA GLU A 26 -18.89 1.57 8.65
C GLU A 26 -18.33 0.59 7.61
N PRO A 27 -17.72 1.07 6.52
CA PRO A 27 -17.26 0.19 5.46
C PRO A 27 -16.29 -0.86 6.00
N LYS A 28 -16.54 -2.12 5.64
CA LYS A 28 -15.70 -3.23 6.08
C LYS A 28 -14.25 -3.05 5.60
N ARG A 29 -13.29 -3.26 6.49
CA ARG A 29 -11.86 -3.21 6.17
C ARG A 29 -11.50 -4.16 5.03
N GLY A 30 -10.60 -3.72 4.15
CA GLY A 30 -10.24 -4.48 2.94
C GLY A 30 -11.24 -4.36 1.78
N THR A 31 -12.25 -3.49 1.89
CA THR A 31 -13.12 -3.12 0.76
C THR A 31 -12.66 -1.81 0.12
N VAL A 32 -13.08 -1.54 -1.12
CA VAL A 32 -12.80 -0.27 -1.81
C VAL A 32 -13.37 0.91 -1.00
N GLN A 33 -14.60 0.78 -0.51
CA GLN A 33 -15.32 1.82 0.24
C GLN A 33 -14.58 2.23 1.52
N PHE A 34 -13.95 1.26 2.20
CA PHE A 34 -13.09 1.56 3.36
C PHE A 34 -11.95 2.51 2.97
N TYR A 35 -11.24 2.23 1.89
CA TYR A 35 -10.13 3.08 1.43
C TYR A 35 -10.62 4.41 0.87
N GLU A 36 -11.78 4.45 0.20
CA GLU A 36 -12.38 5.70 -0.26
C GLU A 36 -12.72 6.63 0.91
N LYS A 37 -13.30 6.09 1.98
CA LYS A 37 -13.61 6.84 3.21
C LYS A 37 -12.33 7.29 3.93
N LEU A 38 -11.37 6.39 4.07
CA LEU A 38 -10.08 6.65 4.73
C LEU A 38 -9.31 7.79 4.06
N TYR A 39 -9.16 7.73 2.74
CA TYR A 39 -8.39 8.72 1.96
C TYR A 39 -9.24 9.86 1.39
N LYS A 40 -10.54 9.88 1.69
CA LYS A 40 -11.51 10.88 1.20
C LYS A 40 -11.41 11.07 -0.32
N THR A 41 -11.20 9.98 -1.05
CA THR A 41 -10.89 9.94 -2.48
C THR A 41 -11.69 8.84 -3.16
N LYS A 42 -12.30 9.13 -4.30
CA LYS A 42 -13.00 8.14 -5.12
C LYS A 42 -12.01 7.19 -5.78
N ILE A 43 -12.26 5.88 -5.70
CA ILE A 43 -11.42 4.85 -6.32
C ILE A 43 -12.21 4.22 -7.47
N ASN A 44 -11.68 4.32 -8.69
CA ASN A 44 -12.39 3.92 -9.91
C ASN A 44 -11.77 2.67 -10.53
N GLY A 45 -12.61 1.71 -10.95
CA GLY A 45 -12.16 0.54 -11.72
C GLY A 45 -11.33 -0.48 -10.93
N VAL A 46 -11.27 -0.37 -9.59
CA VAL A 46 -10.70 -1.40 -8.72
C VAL A 46 -11.81 -2.40 -8.39
N LYS A 47 -11.55 -3.67 -8.67
CA LYS A 47 -12.49 -4.75 -8.36
C LYS A 47 -12.49 -5.07 -6.86
N PRO A 48 -13.50 -5.77 -6.33
CA PRO A 48 -13.42 -6.38 -5.01
C PRO A 48 -12.20 -7.32 -4.88
N ILE A 49 -11.64 -7.43 -3.67
CA ILE A 49 -10.43 -8.23 -3.40
C ILE A 49 -10.54 -9.69 -3.86
N GLY A 50 -11.73 -10.30 -3.77
CA GLY A 50 -11.96 -11.69 -4.18
C GLY A 50 -12.00 -11.94 -5.69
N GLU A 51 -11.99 -10.88 -6.50
CA GLU A 51 -11.96 -11.00 -7.97
C GLU A 51 -10.54 -10.95 -8.56
N TYR A 52 -9.52 -10.74 -7.72
CA TYR A 52 -8.12 -10.83 -8.12
C TYR A 52 -7.59 -12.24 -7.86
N SER A 53 -6.69 -12.72 -8.73
CA SER A 53 -5.98 -13.99 -8.52
C SER A 53 -5.04 -13.95 -7.33
N ASP A 54 -4.56 -12.75 -6.98
CA ASP A 54 -3.65 -12.49 -5.88
C ASP A 54 -4.14 -11.25 -5.11
N PRO A 55 -4.40 -11.37 -3.80
CA PRO A 55 -4.79 -10.24 -2.94
C PRO A 55 -3.83 -9.04 -3.01
N ASP A 56 -2.52 -9.27 -3.23
CA ASP A 56 -1.54 -8.18 -3.35
C ASP A 56 -1.86 -7.26 -4.55
N GLN A 57 -2.55 -7.77 -5.59
CA GLN A 57 -2.97 -6.96 -6.74
C GLN A 57 -4.05 -5.95 -6.36
N PHE A 58 -5.01 -6.34 -5.51
CA PHE A 58 -6.05 -5.44 -5.01
C PHE A 58 -5.41 -4.27 -4.26
N PHE A 59 -4.53 -4.56 -3.29
CA PHE A 59 -3.84 -3.54 -2.51
C PHE A 59 -2.96 -2.65 -3.39
N THR A 60 -2.27 -3.23 -4.38
CA THR A 60 -1.49 -2.45 -5.36
C THR A 60 -2.37 -1.49 -6.16
N ALA A 61 -3.57 -1.92 -6.57
CA ALA A 61 -4.50 -1.10 -7.34
C ALA A 61 -5.02 0.08 -6.50
N ILE A 62 -5.40 -0.17 -5.24
CA ILE A 62 -5.78 0.88 -4.27
C ILE A 62 -4.62 1.86 -4.06
N ALA A 63 -3.44 1.35 -3.70
CA ALA A 63 -2.25 2.13 -3.38
C ALA A 63 -1.86 3.11 -4.50
N ARG A 64 -2.00 2.69 -5.76
CA ARG A 64 -1.74 3.53 -6.94
C ARG A 64 -2.68 4.72 -7.01
N GLN A 65 -3.97 4.54 -6.72
CA GLN A 65 -4.96 5.62 -6.81
C GLN A 65 -4.86 6.59 -5.63
N VAL A 66 -4.49 6.10 -4.45
CA VAL A 66 -4.33 6.94 -3.25
C VAL A 66 -2.91 7.49 -3.09
N GLY A 67 -2.03 7.27 -4.07
CA GLY A 67 -0.73 7.95 -4.17
C GLY A 67 0.42 7.38 -3.32
N ILE A 68 0.28 6.17 -2.76
CA ILE A 68 1.29 5.54 -1.90
C ILE A 68 2.67 5.41 -2.58
N PRO A 69 2.80 4.95 -3.84
CA PRO A 69 4.10 4.88 -4.50
C PRO A 69 4.79 6.24 -4.63
N LYS A 70 4.02 7.31 -4.86
CA LYS A 70 4.56 8.67 -4.99
C LYS A 70 5.15 9.14 -3.66
N LEU A 71 4.41 8.95 -2.56
CA LEU A 71 4.90 9.27 -1.21
C LEU A 71 6.19 8.50 -0.88
N ALA A 72 6.27 7.22 -1.27
CA ALA A 72 7.48 6.42 -1.07
C ALA A 72 8.67 6.95 -1.88
N PHE A 73 8.47 7.38 -3.13
CA PHE A 73 9.52 7.97 -3.95
C PHE A 73 10.01 9.31 -3.37
N GLU A 74 9.10 10.19 -2.97
CA GLU A 74 9.45 11.47 -2.33
C GLU A 74 10.24 11.24 -1.02
N ALA A 75 9.86 10.22 -0.25
CA ALA A 75 10.56 9.84 0.97
C ALA A 75 12.01 9.36 0.72
N VAL A 76 12.23 8.48 -0.26
CA VAL A 76 13.59 8.01 -0.57
C VAL A 76 14.43 9.11 -1.23
N GLU A 77 13.83 10.02 -2.00
CA GLU A 77 14.52 11.19 -2.54
C GLU A 77 15.02 12.06 -1.38
N LYS A 78 14.13 12.39 -0.43
CA LYS A 78 14.48 13.24 0.72
C LYS A 78 15.54 12.62 1.63
N LYS A 79 15.46 11.31 1.90
CA LYS A 79 16.36 10.64 2.86
C LYS A 79 17.67 10.16 2.24
N PHE A 80 17.65 9.68 1.01
CA PHE A 80 18.78 9.01 0.36
C PHE A 80 19.24 9.69 -0.93
N GLY A 81 18.59 10.76 -1.37
CA GLY A 81 18.89 11.42 -2.64
C GLY A 81 18.51 10.60 -3.87
N TRP A 82 17.62 9.61 -3.72
CA TRP A 82 17.20 8.74 -4.82
C TRP A 82 16.22 9.45 -5.73
N LYS A 83 16.68 9.80 -6.94
CA LYS A 83 15.86 10.46 -7.95
C LYS A 83 15.90 9.71 -9.27
N ALA A 84 14.74 9.60 -9.92
CA ALA A 84 14.69 9.14 -11.30
C ALA A 84 15.37 10.16 -12.22
N SER A 85 16.17 9.67 -13.16
CA SER A 85 16.88 10.48 -14.16
C SER A 85 17.01 9.67 -15.46
N GLU A 86 17.64 10.21 -16.49
CA GLU A 86 17.83 9.50 -17.77
C GLU A 86 18.53 8.14 -17.60
N ASP A 87 19.45 8.05 -16.63
CA ASP A 87 20.23 6.85 -16.32
C ASP A 87 19.69 6.04 -15.13
N VAL A 88 18.73 6.57 -14.37
CA VAL A 88 18.24 5.95 -13.13
C VAL A 88 16.72 5.77 -13.18
N PHE A 89 16.28 4.53 -13.02
CA PHE A 89 14.87 4.19 -12.91
C PHE A 89 14.50 3.83 -11.47
N LEU A 90 13.37 4.34 -10.98
CA LEU A 90 12.78 3.96 -9.71
C LEU A 90 11.53 3.11 -9.93
N ASN A 91 11.39 2.04 -9.16
CA ASN A 91 10.18 1.22 -9.14
C ASN A 91 9.72 1.01 -7.70
N ALA A 92 8.43 0.78 -7.51
CA ALA A 92 7.84 0.50 -6.20
C ALA A 92 6.97 -0.76 -6.27
N VAL A 93 7.17 -1.66 -5.32
CA VAL A 93 6.25 -2.76 -5.04
C VAL A 93 5.58 -2.45 -3.71
N VAL A 94 4.25 -2.40 -3.72
CA VAL A 94 3.45 -2.10 -2.54
C VAL A 94 2.85 -3.38 -1.99
N LYS A 95 2.94 -3.56 -0.67
CA LYS A 95 2.23 -4.56 0.10
C LYS A 95 1.27 -3.84 1.04
N GLY A 96 -0.01 -4.12 0.86
CA GLY A 96 -1.07 -3.68 1.77
C GLY A 96 -1.58 -4.84 2.61
N SER A 97 -2.39 -4.50 3.61
CA SER A 97 -3.05 -5.48 4.46
C SER A 97 -4.43 -4.95 4.84
N SER A 98 -5.39 -5.85 5.05
CA SER A 98 -6.69 -5.53 5.65
C SER A 98 -6.65 -5.56 7.18
N VAL A 99 -5.49 -5.80 7.80
CA VAL A 99 -5.34 -5.94 9.26
C VAL A 99 -4.41 -4.87 9.82
N GLN A 100 -3.41 -4.44 9.05
CA GLN A 100 -2.46 -3.39 9.45
C GLN A 100 -2.94 -2.02 8.95
N ASP A 101 -2.54 -0.98 9.69
CA ASP A 101 -2.83 0.43 9.38
C ASP A 101 -1.70 1.11 8.60
N ASP A 102 -0.91 0.30 7.87
CA ASP A 102 0.21 0.77 7.09
C ASP A 102 0.34 0.07 5.73
N TRP A 103 1.14 0.71 4.88
CA TRP A 103 1.60 0.21 3.60
C TRP A 103 3.09 -0.09 3.70
N GLY A 104 3.47 -1.32 3.37
CA GLY A 104 4.87 -1.67 3.12
C GLY A 104 5.22 -1.40 1.67
N VAL A 105 6.22 -0.55 1.41
CA VAL A 105 6.66 -0.21 0.05
C VAL A 105 8.13 -0.56 -0.11
N MET A 106 8.42 -1.45 -1.05
CA MET A 106 9.78 -1.72 -1.51
C MET A 106 10.08 -0.81 -2.68
N VAL A 107 10.97 0.16 -2.48
CA VAL A 107 11.47 1.02 -3.53
C VAL A 107 12.77 0.45 -4.06
N PHE A 108 12.81 0.25 -5.37
CA PHE A 108 13.96 -0.23 -6.11
C PHE A 108 14.55 0.90 -6.94
N ARG A 109 15.88 0.99 -6.94
CA ARG A 109 16.64 1.86 -7.82
C ARG A 109 17.48 1.01 -8.76
N PHE A 110 17.35 1.30 -10.06
CA PHE A 110 18.08 0.63 -11.12
C PHE A 110 18.89 1.63 -11.92
N ASN A 111 20.09 1.22 -12.33
CA ASN A 111 20.82 1.91 -13.39
C ASN A 111 20.41 1.33 -14.75
N LYS A 112 20.02 2.21 -15.68
CA LYS A 112 19.57 1.82 -17.02
C LYS A 112 20.61 0.99 -17.78
N LYS A 113 21.90 1.34 -17.66
CA LYS A 113 23.00 0.59 -18.27
C LYS A 113 23.08 -0.84 -17.73
N SER A 114 22.81 -1.03 -16.44
CA SER A 114 22.76 -2.35 -15.82
C SER A 114 21.57 -3.17 -16.36
N ILE A 115 20.41 -2.54 -16.57
CA ILE A 115 19.25 -3.21 -17.19
C ILE A 115 19.54 -3.62 -18.65
N GLU A 116 20.10 -2.73 -19.45
CA GLU A 116 20.47 -3.01 -20.85
C GLU A 116 21.50 -4.14 -20.95
N GLN A 117 22.52 -4.11 -20.07
CA GLN A 117 23.51 -5.17 -20.01
C GLN A 117 22.89 -6.51 -19.61
N MET A 118 21.94 -6.51 -18.65
CA MET A 118 21.21 -7.72 -18.28
C MET A 118 20.40 -8.29 -19.44
N GLN A 119 19.72 -7.44 -20.22
CA GLN A 119 18.95 -7.91 -21.38
C GLN A 119 19.88 -8.57 -22.41
N LYS A 120 21.05 -7.98 -22.67
CA LYS A 120 22.08 -8.56 -23.55
C LYS A 120 22.62 -9.89 -23.00
N ASP A 121 22.95 -9.94 -21.72
CA ASP A 121 23.47 -11.15 -21.07
C ASP A 121 22.43 -12.28 -21.05
N ARG A 122 21.15 -11.95 -20.81
CA ARG A 122 20.04 -12.91 -20.88
C ARG A 122 19.84 -13.46 -22.30
N ALA A 123 19.87 -12.59 -23.31
CA ALA A 123 19.77 -12.99 -24.71
C ALA A 123 20.96 -13.89 -25.12
N ALA A 124 22.13 -13.67 -24.51
CA ALA A 124 23.32 -14.50 -24.69
C ALA A 124 23.37 -15.76 -23.79
N GLY A 125 22.31 -16.06 -23.03
CA GLY A 125 22.24 -17.23 -22.14
C GLY A 125 23.16 -17.16 -20.92
N LYS A 126 23.72 -15.99 -20.61
CA LYS A 126 24.63 -15.80 -19.47
C LYS A 126 23.85 -15.69 -18.15
N PRO A 127 24.36 -16.25 -17.05
CA PRO A 127 23.74 -16.11 -15.74
C PRO A 127 23.83 -14.65 -15.26
N ILE A 128 22.69 -14.12 -14.80
CA ILE A 128 22.58 -12.79 -14.19
C ILE A 128 22.70 -12.97 -12.67
N SER A 129 23.77 -12.43 -12.06
CA SER A 129 23.91 -12.39 -10.60
C SER A 129 23.30 -11.11 -10.02
N LYS A 130 22.84 -11.15 -8.76
CA LYS A 130 22.28 -9.99 -8.05
C LYS A 130 23.27 -8.83 -7.94
N GLU A 131 24.56 -9.11 -7.78
CA GLU A 131 25.59 -8.07 -7.69
C GLU A 131 25.72 -7.29 -9.01
N LYS A 132 25.51 -7.95 -10.16
CA LYS A 132 25.55 -7.30 -11.48
C LYS A 132 24.31 -6.47 -11.80
N MET A 133 23.22 -6.63 -11.04
CA MET A 133 21.98 -5.90 -11.30
C MET A 133 22.08 -4.41 -10.97
N GLY A 134 23.08 -3.99 -10.17
CA GLY A 134 23.18 -2.60 -9.70
C GLY A 134 21.89 -2.12 -9.03
N MET A 135 21.12 -3.06 -8.48
CA MET A 135 19.78 -2.82 -7.94
C MET A 135 19.90 -2.54 -6.46
N GLU A 136 19.62 -1.30 -6.06
CA GLU A 136 19.50 -0.95 -4.67
C GLU A 136 18.03 -1.04 -4.25
N MET A 137 17.78 -1.46 -3.00
CA MET A 137 16.44 -1.55 -2.43
C MET A 137 16.36 -0.76 -1.13
N LYS A 138 15.24 -0.06 -0.90
CA LYS A 138 14.87 0.50 0.40
C LYS A 138 13.43 0.12 0.73
N PHE A 139 13.21 -0.26 1.98
CA PHE A 139 11.88 -0.47 2.52
C PHE A 139 11.37 0.83 3.16
N VAL A 140 10.13 1.18 2.85
CA VAL A 140 9.43 2.34 3.37
C VAL A 140 8.11 1.85 3.94
N THR A 141 7.79 2.24 5.16
CA THR A 141 6.46 2.02 5.74
C THR A 141 5.72 3.36 5.74
N ILE A 142 4.49 3.37 5.29
CA ILE A 142 3.63 4.55 5.23
C ILE A 142 2.32 4.22 5.93
N ASP A 143 2.05 4.83 7.08
CA ASP A 143 0.77 4.62 7.75
C ASP A 143 -0.39 5.31 7.01
N TYR A 144 -1.62 5.06 7.43
CA TYR A 144 -2.81 5.65 6.80
C TYR A 144 -2.91 7.17 6.95
N GLU A 145 -2.17 7.77 7.89
CA GLU A 145 -2.04 9.23 8.03
C GLU A 145 -0.96 9.83 7.11
N GLY A 146 -0.23 8.97 6.39
CA GLY A 146 0.85 9.36 5.49
C GLY A 146 2.19 9.55 6.18
N LYS A 147 2.33 9.16 7.45
CA LYS A 147 3.61 9.21 8.16
C LYS A 147 4.54 8.14 7.62
N VAL A 148 5.73 8.58 7.26
CA VAL A 148 6.76 7.73 6.67
C VAL A 148 7.75 7.25 7.72
N SER A 149 8.11 5.98 7.67
CA SER A 149 9.24 5.41 8.41
C SER A 149 10.06 4.45 7.55
N PHE A 150 11.30 4.20 7.99
CA PHE A 150 12.23 3.30 7.32
C PHE A 150 12.66 2.24 8.33
N PRO A 151 12.10 1.03 8.29
CA PRO A 151 12.46 -0.01 9.24
C PRO A 151 13.92 -0.43 9.02
N GLU A 152 14.58 -0.74 10.13
CA GLU A 152 15.92 -1.33 10.07
C GLU A 152 15.83 -2.73 9.44
N GLU A 153 16.73 -3.02 8.50
CA GLU A 153 16.90 -4.38 8.01
C GLU A 153 17.30 -5.27 9.19
N LYS A 154 16.39 -6.11 9.68
CA LYS A 154 16.75 -7.16 10.63
C LYS A 154 17.78 -8.04 9.92
N LYS A 155 19.05 -7.97 10.36
CA LYS A 155 20.07 -8.93 9.95
C LYS A 155 19.49 -10.32 10.18
N LYS A 156 19.30 -11.10 9.11
CA LYS A 156 18.90 -12.50 9.25
C LYS A 156 19.93 -13.14 10.17
N LYS A 157 19.52 -13.55 11.38
CA LYS A 157 20.33 -14.52 12.13
C LYS A 157 20.46 -15.74 11.22
N PRO A 158 21.66 -16.32 11.05
CA PRO A 158 21.79 -17.60 10.39
C PRO A 158 20.77 -18.56 11.03
N LEU A 159 20.00 -19.29 10.21
CA LEU A 159 19.25 -20.42 10.75
C LEU A 159 20.27 -21.35 11.37
N ASP A 160 20.14 -21.57 12.68
CA ASP A 160 20.95 -22.54 13.41
C ASP A 160 20.67 -23.92 12.80
N ASP A 161 21.70 -24.74 12.60
CA ASP A 161 21.63 -26.03 11.91
C ASP A 161 20.73 -27.06 12.63
N LYS A 162 20.17 -26.69 13.79
CA LYS A 162 19.24 -27.50 14.58
C LYS A 162 17.83 -27.61 14.01
N ASP A 163 17.44 -26.74 13.06
CA ASP A 163 16.11 -26.79 12.44
C ASP A 163 16.03 -27.73 11.20
N LYS A 164 17.14 -28.40 10.84
CA LYS A 164 17.17 -29.40 9.75
C LYS A 164 16.82 -30.82 10.20
N ALA A 165 16.65 -31.07 11.50
CA ALA A 165 16.29 -32.38 12.03
C ALA A 165 14.77 -32.45 12.26
N GLY A 166 13.99 -32.51 11.17
CA GLY A 166 12.53 -32.50 11.27
C GLY A 166 11.77 -32.93 10.02
N CYS A 167 12.37 -33.73 9.15
CA CYS A 167 11.65 -34.50 8.13
C CYS A 167 12.34 -35.87 8.00
N LEU A 168 11.91 -36.83 8.81
CA LEU A 168 11.96 -38.25 8.47
C LEU A 168 10.62 -38.62 7.85
#